data_AF-A0AAV9PCV0-F1
#
_entry.id   AF-A0AAV9PCV0-F1
#
_cell.length_a   1.000
_cell.length_b   1.000
_cell.length_c   1.000
_cell.angle_alpha   90.00
_cell.angle_beta   90.00
_cell.angle_gamma   90.00
#
_symmetry.space_group_name_H-M   'P 1'
#
loop_
_entity.id
_entity.type
_entity.pdbx_description
1 polymer ?
#
loop_
_entity_poly.entity_id
_entity_poly.type
_entity_poly.pdbx_seq_one_letter_code
_entity_poly.pdbx_strand_id
1 'polypeptide(L)'
;MFAQRALRAPLQMSARGMRPMAFRAAAIAPFSTKQAPIQTQVQQQSAPKAKWFAPPPPPGKHMVPVKAAMPQLVPFYFVNEVVFAFTIIPLLIYVFSKYILPAHLRRYAARLATSKL
;
A
#
# COMPACT_ATOMS: atom_id res chain seq x y z
N MET A 1 -48.06 39.74 -1.97
CA MET A 1 -48.86 38.52 -2.23
C MET A 1 -48.69 38.13 -3.69
N PHE A 2 -48.58 36.83 -3.96
CA PHE A 2 -48.56 36.14 -5.26
C PHE A 2 -47.29 36.22 -6.13
N ALA A 3 -46.51 35.12 -6.11
CA ALA A 3 -46.19 34.31 -7.30
C ALA A 3 -45.54 32.98 -6.86
N GLN A 4 -46.30 31.89 -6.91
CA GLN A 4 -46.14 30.78 -7.86
C GLN A 4 -45.00 29.81 -7.49
N ARG A 5 -45.31 28.68 -6.84
CA ARG A 5 -45.78 27.39 -7.40
C ARG A 5 -44.60 26.48 -7.73
N ALA A 6 -44.41 25.52 -6.83
CA ALA A 6 -43.50 24.40 -6.93
C ALA A 6 -43.64 23.62 -8.25
N LEU A 7 -42.52 23.10 -8.77
CA LEU A 7 -42.52 21.84 -9.51
C LEU A 7 -41.15 21.15 -9.41
N ARG A 8 -41.23 19.96 -8.84
CA ARG A 8 -40.20 18.98 -8.50
C ARG A 8 -39.45 18.54 -9.76
N ALA A 9 -38.12 18.54 -9.71
CA ALA A 9 -37.29 17.84 -10.68
C ALA A 9 -37.28 16.33 -10.33
N PRO A 10 -37.52 15.42 -11.29
CA PRO A 10 -37.52 13.98 -11.03
C PRO A 10 -36.10 13.42 -10.93
N LEU A 11 -35.88 12.60 -9.89
CA LEU A 11 -34.75 11.69 -9.71
C LEU A 11 -34.61 10.78 -10.94
N GLN A 12 -33.54 10.94 -11.71
CA GLN A 12 -33.17 9.96 -12.74
C GLN A 12 -32.44 8.79 -12.09
N MET A 13 -33.19 7.71 -11.88
CA MET A 13 -32.72 6.42 -11.40
C MET A 13 -32.09 5.65 -12.58
N SER A 14 -30.77 5.73 -12.73
CA SER A 14 -30.03 5.04 -13.80
C SER A 14 -29.87 3.56 -13.46
N ALA A 15 -30.88 2.75 -13.81
CA ALA A 15 -30.80 1.29 -13.82
C ALA A 15 -29.95 0.82 -15.01
N ARG A 16 -28.64 0.63 -14.80
CA ARG A 16 -27.77 0.03 -15.82
C ARG A 16 -27.87 -1.49 -15.71
N GLY A 17 -28.71 -2.03 -16.58
CA GLY A 17 -29.07 -3.43 -16.67
C GLY A 17 -27.89 -4.40 -16.78
N MET A 18 -28.07 -5.48 -16.05
CA MET A 18 -27.43 -6.78 -16.13
C MET A 18 -27.26 -7.22 -17.60
N ARG A 19 -26.04 -7.53 -18.03
CA ARG A 19 -25.77 -8.14 -19.35
C ARG A 19 -25.56 -9.64 -19.17
N PRO A 20 -26.29 -10.51 -19.90
CA PRO A 20 -26.13 -11.96 -19.79
C PRO A 20 -24.85 -12.40 -20.51
N MET A 21 -24.19 -13.41 -19.93
CA MET A 21 -23.06 -14.11 -20.56
C MET A 21 -23.57 -14.93 -21.76
N ALA A 22 -23.09 -14.61 -22.97
CA ALA A 22 -23.30 -15.45 -24.14
C ALA A 22 -22.26 -16.57 -24.16
N PHE A 23 -22.72 -17.82 -24.10
CA PHE A 23 -21.89 -18.99 -24.33
C PHE A 23 -21.54 -19.07 -25.82
N ARG A 24 -20.25 -18.89 -26.13
CA ARG A 24 -19.73 -18.94 -27.50
C ARG A 24 -19.54 -20.39 -27.92
N ALA A 25 -20.48 -20.90 -28.73
CA ALA A 25 -20.37 -22.21 -29.35
C ALA A 25 -19.16 -22.25 -30.30
N ALA A 26 -18.28 -23.22 -30.10
CA ALA A 26 -17.16 -23.49 -31.01
C ALA A 26 -17.68 -24.27 -32.24
N ALA A 27 -17.69 -23.63 -33.41
CA ALA A 27 -17.92 -24.32 -34.66
C ALA A 27 -16.67 -25.10 -35.05
N ILE A 28 -16.82 -26.42 -35.22
CA ILE A 28 -15.78 -27.32 -35.74
C ILE A 28 -15.73 -27.11 -37.25
N ALA A 29 -14.62 -26.55 -37.77
CA ALA A 29 -14.38 -26.44 -39.20
C ALA A 29 -13.73 -27.73 -39.74
N PRO A 30 -14.11 -28.21 -40.94
CA PRO A 30 -13.52 -29.41 -41.53
C PRO A 30 -12.09 -29.14 -42.07
N PHE A 31 -11.26 -30.16 -41.95
CA PHE A 31 -9.83 -30.17 -42.24
C PHE A 31 -9.55 -29.98 -43.74
N SER A 32 -8.87 -28.88 -44.09
CA SER A 32 -8.39 -28.61 -45.45
C SER A 32 -6.93 -29.05 -45.60
N THR A 33 -6.67 -29.94 -46.57
CA THR A 33 -5.34 -30.43 -46.94
C THR A 33 -4.65 -29.46 -47.88
N LYS A 34 -4.06 -28.40 -47.33
CA LYS A 34 -2.93 -27.70 -47.96
C LYS A 34 -1.72 -27.81 -47.04
N GLN A 35 -0.67 -28.46 -47.53
CA GLN A 35 0.61 -28.54 -46.83
C GLN A 35 1.19 -27.12 -46.71
N ALA A 36 1.09 -26.55 -45.51
CA ALA A 36 1.81 -25.34 -45.14
C ALA A 36 3.31 -25.70 -44.96
N PRO A 37 4.23 -24.81 -45.33
CA PRO A 37 5.65 -25.02 -45.08
C PRO A 37 5.89 -25.23 -43.58
N ILE A 38 6.69 -26.25 -43.26
CA ILE A 38 7.15 -26.54 -41.91
C ILE A 38 8.02 -25.37 -41.44
N GLN A 39 7.40 -24.42 -40.74
CA GLN A 39 8.14 -23.54 -39.85
C GLN A 39 8.47 -24.38 -38.62
N THR A 40 9.69 -24.88 -38.56
CA THR A 40 10.29 -25.31 -37.30
C THR A 40 10.35 -24.09 -36.41
N GLN A 41 9.32 -23.88 -35.60
CA GLN A 41 9.40 -23.01 -34.44
C GLN A 41 10.32 -23.70 -33.44
N VAL A 42 11.62 -23.55 -33.65
CA VAL A 42 12.55 -23.62 -32.53
C VAL A 42 12.13 -22.46 -31.64
N GLN A 43 11.42 -22.78 -30.57
CA GLN A 43 11.15 -21.84 -29.50
C GLN A 43 12.50 -21.54 -28.84
N GLN A 44 13.24 -20.64 -29.47
CA GLN A 44 14.41 -20.05 -28.89
C GLN A 44 13.86 -19.17 -27.77
N GLN A 45 13.83 -19.74 -26.56
CA GLN A 45 13.93 -18.97 -25.33
C GLN A 45 15.25 -18.21 -25.42
N SER A 46 15.22 -17.10 -26.17
CA SER A 46 16.19 -16.05 -26.01
C SER A 46 15.93 -15.52 -24.62
N ALA A 47 16.78 -15.93 -23.68
CA ALA A 47 16.90 -15.30 -22.37
C ALA A 47 16.77 -13.78 -22.61
N PRO A 48 15.83 -13.08 -21.96
CA PRO A 48 15.73 -11.66 -22.14
C PRO A 48 17.06 -11.07 -21.66
N LYS A 49 17.89 -10.64 -22.62
CA LYS A 49 19.06 -9.82 -22.35
C LYS A 49 18.56 -8.67 -21.49
N ALA A 50 18.97 -8.65 -20.23
CA ALA A 50 18.63 -7.60 -19.28
C ALA A 50 19.15 -6.28 -19.85
N LYS A 51 18.28 -5.55 -20.56
CA LYS A 51 18.48 -4.15 -20.87
C LYS A 51 18.20 -3.43 -19.57
N TRP A 52 19.27 -3.08 -18.85
CA TRP A 52 19.25 -2.36 -17.59
C TRP A 52 18.54 -0.99 -17.65
N PHE A 53 18.14 -0.54 -18.84
CA PHE A 53 17.32 0.64 -19.07
C PHE A 53 16.37 0.41 -20.26
N ALA A 54 15.23 -0.24 -20.00
CA ALA A 54 14.05 -0.11 -20.86
C ALA A 54 13.00 0.71 -20.09
N PRO A 55 12.37 1.74 -20.69
CA PRO A 55 11.25 2.42 -20.04
C PRO A 55 10.14 1.41 -19.76
N PRO A 56 9.46 1.51 -18.60
CA PRO A 56 8.45 0.54 -18.20
C PRO A 56 7.32 0.49 -19.25
N PRO A 57 6.78 -0.71 -19.55
CA PRO A 57 5.65 -0.83 -20.46
C PRO A 57 4.47 0.04 -19.96
N PRO A 58 3.74 0.71 -20.86
CA PRO A 58 2.64 1.59 -20.46
C PRO A 58 1.62 0.80 -19.64
N PRO A 59 1.13 1.35 -18.52
CA PRO A 59 0.21 0.63 -17.65
C PRO A 59 -1.06 0.30 -18.43
N GLY A 60 -1.45 -0.98 -18.43
CA GLY A 60 -2.75 -1.37 -18.92
C GLY A 60 -3.83 -0.58 -18.18
N LYS A 61 -4.86 -0.13 -18.90
CA LYS A 61 -5.93 0.80 -18.43
C LYS A 61 -6.73 0.35 -17.19
N HIS A 62 -6.36 -0.75 -16.55
CA HIS A 62 -7.04 -1.36 -15.40
C HIS A 62 -6.12 -1.64 -14.20
N MET A 63 -4.90 -1.11 -14.17
CA MET A 63 -4.06 -1.17 -12.97
C MET A 63 -4.55 -0.09 -11.99
N VAL A 64 -5.43 -0.47 -11.05
CA VAL A 64 -5.74 0.37 -9.90
C VAL A 64 -4.51 0.29 -8.98
N PRO A 65 -3.73 1.37 -8.78
CA PRO A 65 -2.66 1.32 -7.80
C PRO A 65 -3.29 1.11 -6.43
N VAL A 66 -3.21 -0.12 -5.92
CA VAL A 66 -3.47 -0.36 -4.51
C VAL A 66 -2.34 0.36 -3.78
N LYS A 67 -2.65 1.56 -3.31
CA LYS A 67 -1.77 2.39 -2.50
C LYS A 67 -1.49 1.63 -1.21
N ALA A 68 -0.48 0.77 -1.23
CA ALA A 68 0.08 0.19 -0.02
C ALA A 68 0.65 1.36 0.79
N ALA A 69 -0.09 1.75 1.83
CA ALA A 69 0.31 2.83 2.73
C ALA A 69 1.48 2.35 3.60
N MET A 70 2.69 2.36 3.04
CA MET A 70 3.93 2.30 3.81
C MET A 70 4.86 3.36 3.24
N PRO A 71 4.73 4.63 3.65
CA PRO A 71 5.74 5.63 3.35
C PRO A 71 7.10 5.08 3.84
N GLN A 72 7.96 4.80 2.88
CA GLN A 72 9.15 3.97 3.05
C GLN A 72 10.12 4.57 4.09
N LEU A 73 10.68 3.71 4.96
CA LEU A 73 11.94 3.96 5.65
C LEU A 73 13.06 3.93 4.59
N VAL A 74 13.15 4.98 3.78
CA VAL A 74 14.18 5.10 2.74
C VAL A 74 15.53 5.21 3.47
N PRO A 75 16.59 4.52 3.03
CA PRO A 75 17.84 4.39 3.79
C PRO A 75 18.54 5.72 4.13
N PHE A 76 18.10 6.85 3.56
CA PHE A 76 18.71 8.16 3.76
C PHE A 76 18.72 8.64 5.23
N TYR A 77 17.70 8.27 6.03
CA TYR A 77 17.62 8.72 7.43
C TYR A 77 17.88 7.61 8.46
N PHE A 78 18.18 6.38 8.02
CA PHE A 78 18.38 5.27 8.94
C PHE A 78 19.49 5.53 9.98
N VAL A 79 20.60 6.11 9.54
CA VAL A 79 21.73 6.43 10.44
C VAL A 79 21.36 7.53 11.43
N ASN A 80 20.59 8.55 11.02
CA ASN A 80 20.15 9.63 11.91
C ASN A 80 19.25 9.09 13.03
N GLU A 81 18.24 8.30 12.67
CA GLU A 81 17.31 7.71 13.64
C GLU A 81 18.03 6.77 14.63
N VAL A 82 18.96 5.96 14.13
CA VAL A 82 19.74 5.03 14.99
C VAL A 82 20.67 5.80 15.92
N VAL A 83 21.44 6.78 15.41
CA VAL A 83 22.34 7.58 16.25
C VAL A 83 21.57 8.36 17.31
N PHE A 84 20.42 8.95 16.93
CA PHE A 84 19.56 9.65 17.89
C PHE A 84 19.01 8.70 18.97
N ALA A 85 18.49 7.53 18.57
CA ALA A 85 18.00 6.53 19.51
C ALA A 85 19.08 6.04 20.49
N PHE A 86 20.27 5.71 19.97
CA PHE A 86 21.40 5.26 20.79
C PHE A 86 22.00 6.36 21.67
N THR A 87 21.78 7.64 21.35
CA THR A 87 22.20 8.76 22.21
C THR A 87 21.15 9.06 23.28
N ILE A 88 19.86 9.07 22.91
CA ILE A 88 18.79 9.49 23.81
C ILE A 88 18.44 8.42 24.84
N ILE A 89 18.49 7.12 24.48
CA ILE A 89 18.21 6.03 25.42
C ILE A 89 19.14 6.05 26.64
N PRO A 90 20.47 6.03 26.51
CA PRO A 90 21.36 6.09 27.67
C PRO A 90 21.27 7.43 28.40
N LEU A 91 21.01 8.54 27.70
CA LEU A 91 20.76 9.83 28.33
C LEU A 91 19.53 9.79 29.25
N LEU A 92 18.41 9.24 28.77
CA LEU A 92 17.19 9.08 29.57
C LEU A 92 17.43 8.14 30.75
N ILE A 93 18.15 7.03 30.55
CA ILE A 93 18.50 6.11 31.64
C ILE A 93 19.33 6.84 32.71
N TYR A 94 20.32 7.64 32.31
CA TYR A 94 21.12 8.44 33.23
C TYR A 94 20.27 9.44 34.01
N VAL A 95 19.39 10.19 33.32
CA VAL A 95 18.54 11.19 33.94
C VAL A 95 17.54 10.57 34.92
N PHE A 96 16.87 9.48 34.51
CA PHE A 96 15.93 8.77 35.37
C PHE A 96 16.61 8.16 36.60
N SER A 97 17.77 7.52 36.41
CA SER A 97 18.51 6.86 37.48
C SER A 97 19.08 7.85 38.49
N LYS A 98 19.75 8.91 38.02
CA LYS A 98 20.51 9.83 38.87
C LYS A 98 19.65 10.92 39.51
N TYR A 99 18.64 11.44 38.82
CA TYR A 99 17.92 12.65 39.26
C TYR A 99 16.48 12.38 39.67
N ILE A 100 15.71 11.70 38.82
CA ILE A 100 14.25 11.57 39.03
C ILE A 100 13.96 10.51 40.10
N LEU A 101 14.60 9.35 40.02
CA LEU A 101 14.38 8.25 40.96
C LEU A 101 14.69 8.62 42.42
N PRO A 102 15.87 9.15 42.78
CA PRO A 102 16.15 9.53 44.17
C PRO A 102 15.26 10.68 44.66
N ALA A 103 14.87 11.61 43.79
CA ALA A 103 13.94 12.69 44.17
C ALA A 103 12.54 12.17 44.52
N HIS A 104 12.08 11.11 43.86
CA HIS A 104 10.81 10.45 44.16
C HIS A 104 10.95 9.63 45.45
N LEU A 105 11.99 8.81 45.54
CA LEU A 105 12.26 7.96 46.72
C LEU A 105 12.40 8.77 48.00
N ARG A 106 13.10 9.91 47.97
CA ARG A 106 13.24 10.80 49.15
C ARG A 106 11.90 11.33 49.62
N ARG A 107 11.01 11.74 48.72
CA ARG A 107 9.67 12.22 49.06
C ARG A 107 8.78 11.10 49.61
N TYR A 108 8.84 9.91 49.02
CA TYR A 108 8.10 8.75 49.54
C TYR A 108 8.62 8.31 50.91
N ALA A 109 9.94 8.25 51.10
CA ALA A 109 10.56 7.92 52.37
C ALA A 109 10.19 8.94 53.46
N ALA A 110 10.21 10.24 53.15
CA ALA A 110 9.78 11.27 54.10
C ALA A 110 8.32 11.10 54.54
N ARG A 111 7.40 10.83 53.60
CA ARG A 111 5.99 10.57 53.91
C ARG A 111 5.82 9.30 54.75
N LEU A 112 6.53 8.23 54.40
CA LEU A 112 6.53 6.99 55.18
C LEU A 112 7.06 7.22 56.60
N ALA A 113 8.15 7.97 56.75
CA ALA A 113 8.72 8.31 58.05
C ALA A 113 7.74 9.11 58.91
N THR A 114 7.08 10.13 58.36
CA THR A 114 6.05 10.89 59.09
C THR A 114 4.83 10.04 59.44
N SER A 115 4.42 9.12 58.58
CA SER A 115 3.25 8.24 58.84
C SER A 115 3.51 7.17 59.90
N LYS A 116 4.77 6.94 60.28
CA LYS A 116 5.19 5.95 61.27
C LYS A 116 5.64 6.58 62.60
N LEU A 117 5.77 7.91 62.65
CA LEU A 117 5.80 8.69 63.89
C LEU A 117 4.40 8.73 64.51
#